data_AF-A0A432UVA9-F1
#
_entry.id   AF-A0A432UVA9-F1
#
_cell.length_a   1.000
_cell.length_b   1.000
_cell.length_c   1.000
_cell.angle_alpha   90.00
_cell.angle_beta   90.00
_cell.angle_gamma   90.00
#
_symmetry.space_group_name_H-M   'P 1'
#
loop_
_entity.id
_entity.type
_entity.pdbx_description
1 polymer ?
#
loop_
_entity_poly.entity_id
_entity_poly.type
_entity_poly.pdbx_seq_one_letter_code
_entity_poly.pdbx_strand_id
1 'polypeptide(L)' 'MELWEQILLGAAALLILLFFGPGANRALKNAPPGNSNDWMTVAKLIAVVVLFVIVLIALVRQ' A
#
# COMPACT_ATOMS: atom_id res chain seq x y z
N MET A 1 22.53 1.68 -21.45
CA MET A 1 21.41 0.83 -21.88
C MET A 1 21.32 0.93 -23.38
N GLU A 2 21.37 -0.19 -24.06
CA GLU A 2 21.20 -0.26 -25.52
C GLU A 2 19.76 0.14 -25.92
N LEU A 3 19.55 0.72 -27.10
CA LEU A 3 18.21 1.14 -27.57
C LEU A 3 17.19 -0.02 -27.54
N TRP A 4 17.65 -1.22 -27.90
CA TRP A 4 16.83 -2.44 -27.87
C TRP A 4 16.39 -2.84 -26.46
N GLU A 5 17.24 -2.63 -25.47
CA GLU A 5 16.95 -2.89 -24.07
C GLU A 5 15.84 -1.96 -23.55
N GLN A 6 15.90 -0.68 -23.92
CA GLN A 6 14.87 0.30 -23.58
C GLN A 6 13.52 -0.02 -24.23
N ILE A 7 13.53 -0.47 -25.49
CA ILE A 7 12.33 -0.91 -26.21
C ILE A 7 11.74 -2.16 -25.55
N LEU A 8 12.57 -3.14 -25.20
CA LEU A 8 12.14 -4.36 -24.51
C LEU A 8 11.53 -4.04 -23.14
N LEU A 9 12.13 -3.14 -22.38
CA LEU A 9 11.59 -2.69 -21.09
C LEU A 9 10.24 -1.97 -21.25
N GLY A 10 10.10 -1.11 -22.27
CA GLY A 10 8.83 -0.46 -22.59
C GLY A 10 7.74 -1.45 -22.99
N ALA A 11 8.08 -2.43 -23.83
CA ALA A 11 7.16 -3.50 -24.23
C ALA A 11 6.78 -4.38 -23.02
N ALA A 12 7.73 -4.72 -22.15
CA ALA A 12 7.47 -5.48 -20.93
C ALA A 12 6.54 -4.71 -19.98
N ALA A 13 6.75 -3.41 -19.77
CA ALA A 13 5.87 -2.58 -18.95
C ALA A 13 4.43 -2.54 -19.51
N LEU A 14 4.29 -2.40 -20.83
CA LEU A 14 2.98 -2.45 -21.50
C LEU A 14 2.30 -3.82 -21.35
N LEU A 15 3.05 -4.91 -21.50
CA LEU A 15 2.55 -6.27 -21.30
C LEU A 15 2.10 -6.46 -19.84
N ILE A 16 2.88 -6.02 -18.87
CA ILE A 16 2.49 -6.08 -17.46
C ILE A 16 1.17 -5.33 -17.23
N LEU A 17 1.05 -4.10 -17.76
CA LEU A 17 -0.19 -3.34 -17.64
C LEU A 17 -1.37 -4.01 -18.36
N LEU A 18 -1.16 -4.63 -19.52
CA LEU A 18 -2.25 -5.23 -20.29
C LEU A 18 -2.70 -6.58 -19.72
N PHE A 19 -1.79 -7.37 -19.17
CA PHE A 19 -2.09 -8.67 -18.55
C PHE A 19 -2.57 -8.52 -17.09
N PHE A 20 -1.91 -7.69 -16.28
CA PHE A 20 -2.24 -7.53 -14.86
C PHE A 20 -3.20 -6.37 -14.58
N GLY A 21 -3.24 -5.34 -15.42
CA GLY A 21 -4.17 -4.22 -15.29
C GLY A 21 -5.65 -4.61 -15.23
N PRO A 22 -6.20 -5.49 -16.10
CA PRO A 22 -7.59 -5.93 -15.98
C PRO A 22 -7.85 -6.70 -14.68
N GLY A 23 -6.86 -7.49 -14.22
CA GLY A 23 -6.92 -8.18 -12.93
C GLY A 23 -6.96 -7.21 -11.75
N ALA A 24 -6.07 -6.23 -11.74
CA ALA A 24 -6.05 -5.16 -10.73
C ALA A 24 -7.36 -4.35 -10.74
N ASN A 25 -7.90 -4.02 -11.92
CA ASN A 25 -9.16 -3.30 -12.04
C ASN A 25 -10.34 -4.13 -11.50
N ARG A 26 -10.38 -5.44 -11.78
CA ARG A 26 -11.39 -6.35 -11.18
C ARG A 26 -11.25 -6.43 -9.66
N ALA A 27 -10.03 -6.54 -9.16
CA ALA A 27 -9.77 -6.57 -7.72
C ALA A 27 -10.23 -5.28 -7.03
N LEU A 28 -9.97 -4.12 -7.64
CA LEU A 28 -10.42 -2.82 -7.13
C LEU A 28 -11.94 -2.67 -7.18
N LYS A 29 -12.60 -3.12 -8.26
CA LYS A 29 -14.06 -3.08 -8.37
C LYS A 29 -14.78 -4.01 -7.40
N ASN A 30 -14.18 -5.15 -7.10
CA ASN A 30 -14.72 -6.16 -6.19
C ASN A 30 -14.24 -5.97 -4.75
N ALA A 31 -13.33 -5.03 -4.49
CA ALA A 31 -12.89 -4.71 -3.15
C ALA A 31 -14.10 -4.18 -2.36
N PRO A 32 -14.28 -4.64 -1.10
CA PRO A 32 -15.32 -4.07 -0.26
C PRO A 32 -15.10 -2.56 -0.14
N PRO A 33 -16.16 -1.74 -0.25
CA PRO A 33 -16.03 -0.29 -0.09
C PRO A 33 -15.48 -0.03 1.31
N GLY A 34 -14.27 0.53 1.39
CA GLY A 34 -13.65 0.83 2.67
C GLY A 34 -14.56 1.76 3.47
N ASN A 35 -15.08 1.29 4.60
CA ASN A 35 -15.96 2.09 5.42
C ASN A 35 -15.12 3.08 6.24
N SER A 36 -15.63 4.29 6.49
CA SER A 36 -14.96 5.28 7.35
C SER A 36 -14.68 4.73 8.75
N ASN A 37 -15.50 3.77 9.20
CA ASN A 37 -15.32 3.06 10.46
C ASN A 37 -14.12 2.09 10.46
N ASP A 38 -13.75 1.51 9.32
CA ASP A 38 -12.61 0.58 9.21
C ASP A 38 -11.30 1.38 9.35
N TRP A 39 -11.23 2.52 8.66
CA TRP A 39 -10.12 3.46 8.77
C TRP A 39 -9.99 4.04 10.18
N MET A 40 -11.12 4.32 10.84
CA MET A 40 -11.13 4.75 12.25
C MET A 40 -10.60 3.66 13.18
N THR A 41 -10.95 2.39 12.93
CA THR A 41 -10.46 1.25 13.71
C THR A 41 -8.95 1.08 13.56
N VAL A 42 -8.43 1.15 12.32
CA VAL A 42 -7.00 1.12 12.04
C VAL A 42 -6.29 2.30 12.71
N ALA A 43 -6.82 3.51 12.59
CA ALA A 43 -6.25 4.70 13.20
C ALA A 43 -6.18 4.60 14.73
N LYS A 44 -7.22 4.05 15.38
CA LYS A 44 -7.22 3.79 16.83
C LYS A 44 -6.13 2.81 17.23
N LEU A 45 -5.99 1.69 16.51
CA LEU A 45 -4.94 0.70 16.80
C LEU A 45 -3.55 1.32 16.68
N ILE A 46 -3.29 2.09 15.63
CA ILE A 46 -2.02 2.81 15.44
C ILE A 46 -1.80 3.79 16.59
N ALA A 47 -2.82 4.58 16.96
CA ALA A 47 -2.72 5.56 18.04
C ALA A 47 -2.38 4.89 19.39
N VAL A 48 -2.95 3.71 19.69
CA VAL A 48 -2.62 2.95 20.90
C VAL A 48 -1.16 2.50 20.89
N VAL A 49 -0.66 1.98 19.75
CA VAL A 49 0.74 1.57 19.63
C VAL A 49 1.68 2.77 19.81
N VAL A 50 1.38 3.91 19.19
CA VAL A 50 2.17 5.14 19.33
C VAL A 50 2.17 5.62 20.79
N LEU A 51 1.01 5.65 21.44
CA LEU A 51 0.91 6.03 22.86
C LEU A 51 1.73 5.09 23.76
N PHE A 52 1.67 3.78 23.50
CA PHE A 52 2.45 2.80 24.25
C PHE A 52 3.96 3.08 24.12
N VAL A 53 4.45 3.32 22.90
CA VAL A 53 5.86 3.67 22.67
C VAL A 53 6.24 4.97 23.38
N ILE A 54 5.39 5.99 23.36
CA ILE A 54 5.63 7.24 24.08
C ILE A 54 5.75 6.99 25.59
N VAL A 55 4.89 6.15 26.16
CA VAL A 55 4.95 5.77 27.59
C VAL A 55 6.28 5.06 27.89
N LEU A 56 6.71 4.12 27.04
CA LEU A 56 8.00 3.45 27.22
C LEU A 56 9.16 4.45 27.18
N ILE A 57 9.15 5.39 26.24
CA ILE A 57 10.17 6.44 26.15
C ILE A 57 10.15 7.31 27.39
N ALA A 58 8.96 7.71 27.88
CA ALA A 58 8.83 8.52 29.07
C ALA A 58 9.42 7.81 30.30
N LEU A 59 9.10 6.53 30.50
CA LEU A 59 9.61 5.74 31.63
C LEU A 59 11.13 5.56 31.64
N VAL A 60 11.78 5.50 30.47
CA VAL A 60 13.24 5.37 30.36
C VAL A 60 13.96 6.72 30.42
N ARG A 61 13.27 7.81 30.04
CA ARG A 61 13.84 9.16 30.00
C ARG A 61 13.84 9.85 31.37
N GLN A 62 12.99 9.41 32.30
CA GLN A 62 12.98 9.88 33.71
C GLN A 62 14.12 9.22 34.48
#